data_AF-A0A6V7VQ57-F1
#
_entry.id   AF-A0A6V7VQ57-F1
#
_cell.length_a   1.000
_cell.length_b   1.000
_cell.length_c   1.000
_cell.angle_alpha   90.00
_cell.angle_beta   90.00
_cell.angle_gamma   90.00
#
_symmetry.space_group_name_H-M   'P 1'
#
loop_
_entity.id
_entity.type
_entity.pdbx_description
1 polymer ?
#
loop_
_entity_poly.entity_id
_entity_poly.type
_entity_poly.pdbx_seq_one_letter_code
_entity_poly.pdbx_strand_id
1 'polypeptide(L)' 'MEELKKFKPIDLYRKLRLSDNDFDAWLEKLGLLHGKRTCYKCGGRTTISVKKDERF' A
#
# COMPACT_ATOMS: atom_id res chain seq x y z
N MET A 1 5.19 -4.41 14.01
CA MET A 1 6.48 -5.10 13.77
C MET A 1 6.37 -6.62 13.83
N GLU A 2 5.74 -7.24 14.83
CA GLU A 2 5.56 -8.72 14.89
C GLU A 2 4.79 -9.31 13.69
N GLU A 3 3.81 -8.58 13.14
CA GLU A 3 3.06 -8.99 11.93
C GLU A 3 3.97 -9.12 10.70
N LEU A 4 4.99 -8.27 10.56
CA LEU A 4 5.94 -8.30 9.45
C LEU A 4 6.92 -9.49 9.56
N LYS A 5 7.26 -9.91 10.78
CA LYS A 5 8.18 -11.04 11.01
C LYS A 5 7.61 -12.38 10.51
N LYS A 6 6.28 -12.50 10.44
CA LYS A 6 5.58 -13.71 9.96
C LYS A 6 4.98 -13.51 8.56
N PHE A 7 5.26 -12.38 7.92
CA PHE A 7 4.63 -11.97 6.67
C PHE A 7 5.15 -12.81 5.50
N LYS A 8 4.24 -13.49 4.81
CA LYS A 8 4.57 -14.31 3.64
C LYS A 8 4.31 -13.54 2.35
N PRO A 9 4.93 -13.93 1.22
CA PRO A 9 4.64 -13.32 -0.09
C PRO A 9 3.16 -13.35 -0.48
N ILE A 10 2.39 -14.35 -0.04
CA ILE A 10 0.94 -14.41 -0.28
C ILE A 10 0.15 -13.34 0.50
N ASP A 11 0.65 -12.95 1.67
CA ASP A 11 0.05 -11.87 2.45
C ASP A 11 0.29 -10.53 1.76
N LEU A 12 1.45 -10.35 1.13
CA LEU A 12 1.72 -9.18 0.28
C LEU A 12 0.68 -9.08 -0.85
N TYR A 13 0.39 -10.18 -1.54
CA TYR A 13 -0.58 -10.18 -2.63
C TYR A 13 -1.99 -9.79 -2.15
N ARG A 14 -2.39 -10.22 -0.95
CA ARG A 14 -3.65 -9.79 -0.33
C ARG A 14 -3.65 -8.30 0.01
N LYS A 15 -2.53 -7.78 0.51
CA LYS A 15 -2.39 -6.34 0.83
C LYS A 15 -2.39 -5.47 -0.42
N LEU A 16 -1.76 -5.90 -1.51
CA LEU A 16 -1.77 -5.19 -2.80
C LEU A 16 -3.15 -5.10 -3.46
N ARG A 17 -4.11 -5.91 -3.01
CA ARG A 17 -5.52 -5.86 -3.46
C ARG A 17 -6.40 -4.92 -2.64
N LEU A 18 -5.87 -4.35 -1.55
CA LEU A 18 -6.60 -3.39 -0.74
C LEU A 18 -6.82 -2.09 -1.53
N SER A 19 -7.86 -1.35 -1.15
CA SER A 19 -7.98 0.04 -1.59
C SER A 19 -6.81 0.86 -1.06
N ASP A 20 -6.51 1.99 -1.71
CA ASP A 20 -5.44 2.87 -1.25
C ASP A 20 -5.63 3.33 0.20
N ASN A 21 -6.88 3.58 0.61
CA ASN A 21 -7.21 4.00 1.96
C ASN A 21 -6.98 2.86 2.97
N ASP A 22 -7.40 1.63 2.64
CA ASP A 22 -7.24 0.47 3.53
C ASP A 22 -5.77 0.07 3.67
N PHE A 23 -5.00 0.21 2.59
CA PHE A 23 -3.56 -0.01 2.62
C PHE A 23 -2.85 1.05 3.45
N ASP A 24 -3.24 2.32 3.32
CA ASP A 24 -2.69 3.41 4.12
C ASP A 24 -2.99 3.23 5.61
N ALA A 25 -4.22 2.88 5.97
CA ALA A 25 -4.60 2.56 7.34
C ALA A 25 -3.79 1.38 7.91
N TRP A 26 -3.52 0.37 7.09
CA TRP A 26 -2.67 -0.75 7.50
C TRP A 26 -1.21 -0.30 7.73
N LEU A 27 -0.64 0.53 6.86
CA LEU A 27 0.71 1.05 7.05
C LEU A 27 0.81 1.99 8.26
N GLU A 28 -0.17 2.85 8.50
CA GLU A 28 -0.24 3.70 9.70
C GLU A 28 -0.27 2.86 10.97
N LYS A 29 -1.10 1.82 11.00
CA LYS A 29 -1.17 0.88 12.13
C LYS A 29 0.17 0.20 12.42
N LEU A 30 0.97 -0.03 11.39
CA LEU A 30 2.31 -0.61 11.52
C LEU A 30 3.39 0.42 11.87
N GLY A 31 3.06 1.72 11.90
CA GLY A 31 4.02 2.81 12.04
C GLY A 31 4.92 2.98 10.83
N LEU A 32 4.49 2.51 9.66
CA LEU A 32 5.23 2.59 8.39
C LEU A 32 4.80 3.77 7.52
N LEU A 33 3.68 4.40 7.84
CA LEU A 33 3.21 5.62 7.18
C LEU A 33 3.28 6.79 8.16
N HIS A 34 4.25 7.68 7.95
CA HIS A 34 4.45 8.88 8.78
C HIS A 34 3.73 10.13 8.23
N GLY A 35 2.88 9.98 7.21
CA GLY A 35 2.15 11.09 6.60
C GLY A 35 1.51 10.73 5.27
N LYS A 36 0.91 11.72 4.60
CA LYS A 36 0.28 11.48 3.29
C LYS A 36 1.31 11.07 2.24
N ARG A 37 1.01 10.00 1.51
CA ARG A 37 1.79 9.59 0.33
C ARG A 37 1.62 10.64 -0.77
N THR A 38 2.60 11.52 -0.84
CA THR A 38 2.60 12.66 -1.75
C THR A 38 3.78 12.49 -2.70
N CYS A 39 3.53 12.59 -4.00
CA CYS A 39 4.57 12.47 -5.01
C CYS A 39 5.52 13.67 -4.88
N TYR A 40 6.81 13.40 -4.65
CA TYR A 40 7.80 14.46 -4.49
C TYR A 40 7.98 15.34 -5.73
N LYS A 41 7.63 14.84 -6.93
CA LYS A 41 7.77 15.59 -8.19
C LYS A 41 6.57 16.48 -8.50
N CYS A 42 5.35 16.02 -8.23
CA CYS A 42 4.14 16.72 -8.67
C CYS A 42 3.21 17.14 -7.53
N GLY A 43 3.54 16.81 -6.27
CA GLY A 43 2.67 17.09 -5.12
C GLY A 43 1.34 16.32 -5.13
N GLY A 44 1.09 15.49 -6.15
CA GLY A 44 -0.11 14.68 -6.27
C GLY A 44 -0.13 13.51 -5.29
N ARG A 45 -1.32 12.97 -5.03
CA ARG A 45 -1.48 11.77 -4.19
C ARG A 45 -0.86 10.56 -4.90
N THR A 46 0.02 9.83 -4.22
CA THR A 46 0.55 8.56 -4.74
C THR A 46 -0.44 7.46 -4.43
N THR A 47 -1.08 6.93 -5.47
CA THR A 47 -1.99 5.80 -5.39
C THR A 47 -1.23 4.50 -5.68
N ILE A 48 -1.66 3.39 -5.08
CA ILE A 48 -1.11 2.06 -5.38
C ILE A 48 -1.62 1.58 -6.72
N SER A 49 -2.72 2.21 -7.23
CA SER A 49 -3.44 1.87 -8.45
C SER A 49 -2.54 1.20 -9.48
N VAL A 50 -2.43 -0.12 -9.35
CA VAL A 50 -1.88 -0.98 -10.37
C VAL A 50 -2.86 -0.76 -11.50
N LYS A 51 -2.41 -0.16 -12.59
CA LYS A 51 -3.16 -0.19 -13.85
C LYS A 51 -3.55 -1.66 -14.01
N LYS A 52 -4.84 -1.98 -13.87
CA LYS A 52 -5.34 -3.28 -14.30
C LYS A 52 -4.92 -3.33 -15.77
N ASP A 53 -3.95 -4.17 -16.10
CA ASP A 53 -3.64 -4.46 -17.48
C ASP A 53 -4.94 -5.08 -18.03
N GLU A 54 -5.73 -4.30 -18.76
CA GLU A 54 -6.91 -4.73 -19.51
C GLU A 54 -6.46 -5.55 -20.72
N ARG A 55 -5.75 -6.65 -20.46
CA ARG A 55 -5.38 -7.65 -21.45
C ARG A 55 -5.85 -9.02 -20.99
N PHE A 56 -7.17 -9.19 -20.99
CA PHE A 56 -7.85 -10.47 -21.18
C PHE A 56 -9.12 -10.23 -21.98
#